data_AF-A0A2T4NIX6-F1
#
_entry.id   AF-A0A2T4NIX6-F1
#
_cell.length_a   1.000
_cell.length_b   1.000
_cell.length_c   1.000
_cell.angle_alpha   90.00
_cell.angle_beta   90.00
_cell.angle_gamma   90.00
#
_symmetry.space_group_name_H-M   'P 1'
#
loop_
_entity.id
_entity.type
_entity.pdbx_description
1 polymer ?
#
loop_
_entity_poly.entity_id
_entity_poly.type
_entity_poly.pdbx_seq_one_letter_code
_entity_poly.pdbx_strand_id
1 'polypeptide(L)'
;MVAAGAALVGGVPVAAWGLMGQQNYGGLPASELDYAFQPWDIGDGVAAVAGGLALVLAVAGAAMLVRGTLRGAMDRRWWGVLGPLVVLGLIAGVGWRILTAGGIGANIGAGLLIIFGTPVAAGLLLWALAWAFWLVTQRHGHEGGGDLGGIASRGV
;
A
#
# COMPACT_ATOMS: atom_id res chain seq x y z
N MET A 1 11.06 -13.24 1.05
CA MET A 1 9.66 -12.80 0.85
C MET A 1 9.37 -11.46 1.50
N VAL A 2 9.77 -11.23 2.77
CA VAL A 2 9.53 -9.95 3.47
C VAL A 2 10.05 -8.73 2.72
N ALA A 3 11.31 -8.74 2.29
CA ALA A 3 11.90 -7.61 1.53
C ALA A 3 11.13 -7.31 0.22
N ALA A 4 10.65 -8.33 -0.48
CA ALA A 4 9.84 -8.17 -1.69
C ALA A 4 8.45 -7.58 -1.39
N GLY A 5 7.84 -7.99 -0.26
CA GLY A 5 6.61 -7.39 0.26
C GLY A 5 6.79 -5.92 0.63
N ALA A 6 7.88 -5.59 1.35
CA ALA A 6 8.20 -4.23 1.72
C ALA A 6 8.47 -3.34 0.48
N ALA A 7 9.23 -3.85 -0.49
CA ALA A 7 9.49 -3.15 -1.75
C ALA A 7 8.20 -2.86 -2.53
N LEU A 8 7.27 -3.82 -2.59
CA LEU A 8 5.97 -3.64 -3.22
C LEU A 8 5.11 -2.61 -2.45
N VAL A 9 4.86 -2.84 -1.17
CA VAL A 9 3.95 -2.00 -0.37
C VAL A 9 4.47 -0.59 -0.18
N GLY A 10 5.79 -0.42 0.03
CA GLY A 10 6.43 0.88 0.19
C GLY A 10 6.69 1.60 -1.14
N GLY A 11 6.98 0.86 -2.22
CA GLY A 11 7.27 1.44 -3.53
C GLY A 11 6.02 2.00 -4.22
N VAL A 12 4.87 1.34 -4.07
CA VAL A 12 3.61 1.75 -4.71
C VAL A 12 3.17 3.18 -4.40
N PRO A 13 3.09 3.65 -3.13
CA PRO A 13 2.68 5.04 -2.85
C PRO A 13 3.66 6.05 -3.43
N VAL A 14 4.96 5.78 -3.38
CA VAL A 14 6.00 6.67 -3.92
C VAL A 14 5.94 6.71 -5.45
N ALA A 15 5.76 5.55 -6.10
CA ALA A 15 5.59 5.45 -7.55
C ALA A 15 4.36 6.24 -8.02
N ALA A 16 3.21 6.03 -7.36
CA ALA A 16 1.97 6.71 -7.69
C ALA A 16 2.10 8.23 -7.52
N TRP A 17 2.62 8.69 -6.39
CA TRP A 17 2.83 10.11 -6.12
C TRP A 17 3.82 10.76 -7.09
N GLY A 18 4.98 10.12 -7.31
CA GLY A 18 6.08 10.68 -8.09
C GLY A 18 5.74 10.76 -9.58
N LEU A 19 5.12 9.72 -10.13
CA LEU A 19 4.79 9.63 -11.56
C LEU A 19 3.52 10.38 -11.95
N MET A 20 2.59 10.59 -11.01
CA MET A 20 1.40 11.42 -11.27
C MET A 20 1.78 12.88 -11.51
N GLY A 21 2.86 13.37 -10.88
CA GLY A 21 3.27 14.76 -10.99
C GLY A 21 2.27 15.73 -10.37
N GLN A 22 2.62 17.02 -10.33
CA GLN A 22 1.75 18.01 -9.72
C GLN A 22 0.51 18.32 -10.56
N GLN A 23 -0.66 18.34 -9.91
CA GLN A 23 -1.97 18.47 -10.57
C GLN A 23 -2.52 19.90 -10.46
N ASN A 24 -1.68 20.91 -10.73
CA ASN A 24 -2.10 22.30 -10.65
C ASN A 24 -2.97 22.71 -11.83
N TYR A 25 -3.91 23.64 -11.61
CA TYR A 25 -4.67 24.27 -12.67
C TYR A 25 -3.73 25.01 -13.63
N GLY A 26 -3.85 24.73 -14.93
CA GLY A 26 -3.02 25.34 -15.95
C GLY A 26 -3.40 26.79 -16.24
N GLY A 27 -2.41 27.62 -16.56
CA GLY A 27 -2.63 28.99 -17.03
C GLY A 27 -2.57 30.08 -15.96
N LEU A 28 -2.30 29.73 -14.69
CA LEU A 28 -2.04 30.67 -13.61
C LEU A 28 -0.69 30.37 -12.93
N PRO A 29 0.02 31.40 -12.43
CA PRO A 29 1.21 31.19 -11.62
C PRO A 29 0.85 30.57 -10.27
N ALA A 30 1.79 29.84 -9.66
CA ALA A 30 1.56 29.13 -8.40
C ALA A 30 1.15 30.04 -7.22
N SER A 31 1.48 31.34 -7.29
CA SER A 31 1.08 32.36 -6.30
C SER A 31 -0.41 32.69 -6.31
N GLU A 32 -1.12 32.35 -7.38
CA GLU A 32 -2.55 32.63 -7.55
C GLU A 32 -3.43 31.38 -7.35
N LEU A 33 -2.82 30.24 -7.02
CA LEU A 33 -3.52 28.99 -6.80
C LEU A 33 -3.85 28.80 -5.31
N ASP A 34 -5.08 28.36 -5.07
CA ASP A 34 -5.54 27.94 -3.75
C ASP A 34 -5.22 26.46 -3.54
N TYR A 35 -4.61 26.15 -2.40
CA TYR A 35 -4.21 24.80 -2.03
C TYR A 35 -4.92 24.37 -0.74
N ALA A 36 -5.51 23.18 -0.74
CA ALA A 36 -6.03 22.58 0.49
C ALA A 36 -4.90 22.21 1.46
N PHE A 37 -3.80 21.68 0.92
CA PHE A 37 -2.52 21.48 1.59
C PHE A 37 -1.38 21.90 0.68
N GLN A 38 -0.32 22.51 1.21
CA GLN A 38 0.80 22.86 0.34
C GLN A 38 1.59 21.63 -0.10
N PRO A 39 1.96 21.53 -1.39
CA PRO A 39 2.84 20.48 -1.86
C PRO A 39 4.22 20.68 -1.27
N TRP A 40 4.98 19.60 -1.21
CA TRP A 40 6.39 19.69 -0.84
C TRP A 40 7.16 20.46 -1.91
N ASP A 41 8.16 21.21 -1.47
CA ASP A 41 9.10 21.89 -2.36
C ASP A 41 10.10 20.88 -2.94
N ILE A 42 9.58 20.01 -3.81
CA ILE A 42 10.32 18.99 -4.54
C ILE A 42 10.00 19.21 -6.01
N GLY A 43 11.04 19.48 -6.81
CA GLY A 43 10.87 19.64 -8.25
C GLY A 43 10.29 18.38 -8.90
N ASP A 44 9.38 18.57 -9.87
CA ASP A 44 8.66 17.47 -10.52
C ASP A 44 9.61 16.42 -11.15
N GLY A 45 10.77 16.84 -11.65
CA GLY A 45 11.80 15.93 -12.16
C GLY A 45 12.36 14.99 -11.09
N VAL A 46 12.61 15.49 -9.87
CA VAL A 46 13.09 14.69 -8.73
C VAL A 46 11.99 13.73 -8.28
N ALA A 47 10.75 14.21 -8.18
CA ALA A 47 9.60 13.38 -7.84
C ALA A 47 9.40 12.25 -8.87
N ALA A 48 9.53 12.55 -10.17
CA ALA A 48 9.40 11.57 -11.24
C ALA A 48 10.51 10.51 -11.21
N VAL A 49 11.77 10.90 -10.96
CA VAL A 49 12.89 9.95 -10.81
C VAL A 49 12.67 9.04 -9.60
N ALA A 50 12.29 9.61 -8.44
CA ALA A 50 11.98 8.84 -7.25
C ALA A 50 10.82 7.87 -7.50
N GLY A 51 9.76 8.34 -8.17
CA GLY A 51 8.62 7.52 -8.55
C GLY A 51 8.99 6.39 -9.52
N GLY A 52 9.87 6.66 -10.49
CA GLY A 52 10.38 5.66 -11.43
C GLY A 52 11.21 4.58 -10.75
N LEU A 53 12.13 4.97 -9.86
CA LEU A 53 12.92 4.01 -9.06
C LEU A 53 12.01 3.16 -8.16
N ALA A 54 11.03 3.79 -7.50
CA ALA A 54 10.07 3.10 -6.66
C ALA A 54 9.19 2.11 -7.47
N LEU A 55 8.80 2.47 -8.70
CA LEU A 55 8.07 1.59 -9.60
C LEU A 55 8.89 0.35 -9.95
N VAL A 56 10.17 0.52 -10.30
CA VAL A 56 11.07 -0.60 -10.60
C VAL A 56 11.16 -1.55 -9.40
N LEU A 57 11.34 -1.01 -8.19
CA LEU A 57 11.40 -1.81 -6.96
C LEU A 57 10.07 -2.52 -6.68
N ALA A 58 8.93 -1.84 -6.86
CA ALA A 58 7.62 -2.42 -6.66
C ALA A 58 7.34 -3.57 -7.64
N VAL A 59 7.67 -3.39 -8.92
CA VAL A 59 7.53 -4.42 -9.96
C VAL A 59 8.44 -5.61 -9.68
N ALA A 60 9.70 -5.37 -9.30
CA ALA A 60 10.62 -6.44 -8.90
C ALA A 60 10.08 -7.22 -7.68
N GLY A 61 9.58 -6.50 -6.66
CA GLY A 61 8.95 -7.09 -5.48
C GLY A 61 7.73 -7.94 -5.83
N ALA A 62 6.82 -7.42 -6.65
CA ALA A 62 5.65 -8.16 -7.13
C ALA A 62 6.04 -9.42 -7.91
N ALA A 63 6.98 -9.31 -8.85
CA ALA A 63 7.45 -10.45 -9.65
C ALA A 63 8.06 -11.56 -8.76
N MET A 64 8.85 -11.17 -7.75
CA MET A 64 9.41 -12.13 -6.80
C MET A 64 8.33 -12.80 -5.93
N LEU A 65 7.32 -12.05 -5.47
CA LEU A 65 6.21 -12.60 -4.68
C LEU A 65 5.32 -13.55 -5.50
N VAL A 66 5.02 -13.18 -6.75
CA VAL A 66 4.26 -14.04 -7.68
C VAL A 66 5.05 -15.32 -7.95
N ARG A 67 6.34 -15.22 -8.31
CA ARG A 67 7.21 -16.38 -8.52
C ARG A 67 7.33 -17.24 -7.26
N GLY A 68 7.41 -16.61 -6.09
CA GLY A 68 7.43 -17.26 -4.79
C GLY A 68 6.15 -18.04 -4.51
N THR A 69 4.99 -17.46 -4.82
CA THR A 69 3.68 -18.09 -4.67
C THR A 69 3.55 -19.29 -5.61
N LEU A 70 3.95 -19.15 -6.87
CA LEU A 70 3.90 -20.23 -7.87
C LEU A 70 4.83 -21.40 -7.52
N ARG A 71 5.95 -21.13 -6.84
CA ARG A 71 6.90 -22.14 -6.37
C ARG A 71 6.58 -22.71 -4.99
N GLY A 72 5.48 -22.30 -4.37
CA GLY A 72 5.11 -22.72 -3.01
C GLY A 72 5.99 -22.15 -1.89
N ALA A 73 6.92 -21.24 -2.19
CA ALA A 73 7.78 -20.58 -1.21
C ALA A 73 7.06 -19.45 -0.45
N MET A 74 5.87 -19.05 -0.89
CA MET A 74 4.99 -18.11 -0.22
C MET A 74 3.57 -18.68 -0.20
N ASP A 75 2.95 -18.68 0.98
CA ASP A 75 1.56 -19.06 1.14
C ASP A 75 0.65 -18.02 0.47
N ARG A 76 -0.19 -18.50 -0.46
CA ARG A 76 -1.07 -17.68 -1.30
C ARG A 76 -2.06 -16.85 -0.48
N ARG A 77 -2.38 -17.25 0.75
CA ARG A 77 -3.29 -16.51 1.64
C ARG A 77 -2.76 -15.13 2.02
N TRP A 78 -1.45 -14.90 1.95
CA TRP A 78 -0.84 -13.59 2.21
C TRP A 78 -1.21 -12.52 1.17
N TRP A 79 -1.72 -12.91 -0.01
CA TRP A 79 -2.28 -11.95 -0.96
C TRP A 79 -3.51 -11.22 -0.40
N GLY A 80 -4.23 -11.81 0.57
CA GLY A 80 -5.30 -11.14 1.31
C GLY A 80 -4.83 -9.99 2.20
N VAL A 81 -3.52 -9.90 2.49
CA VAL A 81 -2.89 -8.76 3.18
C VAL A 81 -2.25 -7.82 2.17
N LEU A 82 -1.44 -8.36 1.26
CA LEU A 82 -0.64 -7.56 0.33
C LEU A 82 -1.50 -6.79 -0.67
N GLY A 83 -2.56 -7.40 -1.21
CA GLY A 83 -3.46 -6.75 -2.16
C GLY A 83 -4.09 -5.47 -1.60
N PRO A 84 -4.79 -5.52 -0.45
CA PRO A 84 -5.34 -4.33 0.20
C PRO A 84 -4.30 -3.27 0.53
N LEU A 85 -3.09 -3.66 0.99
CA LEU A 85 -2.01 -2.70 1.27
C LEU A 85 -1.48 -2.00 0.01
N VAL A 86 -1.42 -2.70 -1.13
CA VAL A 86 -1.07 -2.09 -2.42
C VAL A 86 -2.13 -1.06 -2.83
N VAL A 87 -3.42 -1.41 -2.72
CA VAL A 87 -4.51 -0.46 -3.03
C VAL A 87 -4.48 0.75 -2.10
N LEU A 88 -4.24 0.52 -0.80
CA LEU A 88 -4.05 1.59 0.18
C LEU A 88 -2.87 2.51 -0.19
N GLY A 89 -1.75 1.94 -0.61
CA GLY A 89 -0.59 2.71 -1.10
C GLY A 89 -0.94 3.57 -2.32
N LEU A 90 -1.70 3.05 -3.28
CA LEU A 90 -2.18 3.83 -4.43
C LEU A 90 -3.05 5.01 -3.98
N ILE A 91 -4.03 4.76 -3.10
CA ILE A 91 -4.90 5.80 -2.54
C ILE A 91 -4.07 6.87 -1.84
N ALA A 92 -3.05 6.48 -1.06
CA ALA A 92 -2.18 7.43 -0.37
C ALA A 92 -1.36 8.30 -1.34
N GLY A 93 -0.69 7.68 -2.32
CA GLY A 93 0.17 8.39 -3.26
C GLY A 93 -0.60 9.33 -4.19
N VAL A 94 -1.69 8.83 -4.78
CA VAL A 94 -2.60 9.63 -5.63
C VAL A 94 -3.32 10.67 -4.79
N GLY A 95 -3.83 10.26 -3.63
CA GLY A 95 -4.58 11.12 -2.73
C GLY A 95 -3.77 12.32 -2.28
N TRP A 96 -2.49 12.16 -2.00
CA TRP A 96 -1.60 13.28 -1.68
C TRP A 96 -1.54 14.31 -2.81
N ARG A 97 -1.39 13.88 -4.07
CA ARG A 97 -1.39 14.80 -5.23
C ARG A 97 -2.72 15.53 -5.41
N ILE A 98 -3.84 14.86 -5.13
CA ILE A 98 -5.17 15.47 -5.16
C ILE A 98 -5.31 16.52 -4.05
N LEU A 99 -4.87 16.19 -2.83
CA LEU A 99 -4.93 17.09 -1.67
C LEU A 99 -4.05 18.33 -1.83
N THR A 100 -2.92 18.17 -2.52
CA THR A 100 -1.99 19.26 -2.79
C THR A 100 -2.17 19.90 -4.16
N ALA A 101 -3.24 19.57 -4.89
CA ALA A 101 -3.52 20.18 -6.20
C ALA A 101 -3.94 21.64 -6.01
N GLY A 102 -3.23 22.55 -6.68
CA GLY A 102 -3.56 23.97 -6.70
C GLY A 102 -4.68 24.24 -7.69
N GLY A 103 -5.79 24.80 -7.21
CA GLY A 103 -6.96 25.13 -8.04
C GLY A 103 -7.40 26.58 -7.86
N ILE A 104 -8.50 26.93 -8.52
CA ILE A 104 -9.22 28.19 -8.27
C ILE A 104 -10.42 27.83 -7.40
N GLY A 105 -10.43 28.26 -6.14
CA GLY A 105 -11.50 27.95 -5.18
C GLY A 105 -11.43 26.53 -4.59
N ALA A 106 -12.59 25.92 -4.32
CA ALA A 106 -12.67 24.68 -3.54
C ALA A 106 -12.26 23.43 -4.33
N ASN A 107 -11.30 22.67 -3.78
CA ASN A 107 -10.85 21.40 -4.36
C ASN A 107 -11.87 20.27 -4.08
N ILE A 108 -12.78 20.03 -5.02
CA ILE A 108 -13.81 18.97 -4.92
C ILE A 108 -13.16 17.59 -4.82
N GLY A 109 -12.04 17.36 -5.51
CA GLY A 109 -11.30 16.10 -5.46
C GLY A 109 -10.80 15.77 -4.05
N ALA A 110 -10.25 16.77 -3.35
CA ALA A 110 -9.84 16.66 -1.96
C ALA A 110 -11.04 16.31 -1.05
N GLY A 111 -12.17 16.99 -1.24
CA GLY A 111 -13.40 16.70 -0.50
C GLY A 111 -13.88 15.25 -0.69
N LEU A 112 -13.95 14.77 -1.93
CA LEU A 112 -14.33 13.38 -2.24
C LEU A 112 -13.35 12.37 -1.65
N LEU A 113 -12.04 12.64 -1.72
CA LEU A 113 -11.03 11.78 -1.14
C LEU A 113 -11.16 11.70 0.38
N ILE A 114 -11.43 12.80 1.06
CA ILE A 114 -11.62 12.82 2.52
C ILE A 114 -12.90 12.05 2.90
N ILE A 115 -14.01 12.29 2.21
CA ILE A 115 -15.31 11.70 2.56
C ILE A 115 -15.36 10.20 2.23
N PHE A 116 -14.82 9.78 1.07
CA PHE A 116 -14.92 8.39 0.60
C PHE A 116 -13.58 7.64 0.65
N GLY A 117 -12.50 8.31 0.25
CA GLY A 117 -11.16 7.71 0.23
C GLY A 117 -10.67 7.33 1.63
N THR A 118 -10.89 8.17 2.65
CA THR A 118 -10.46 7.87 4.03
C THR A 118 -11.18 6.66 4.62
N PRO A 119 -12.53 6.52 4.57
CA PRO A 119 -13.19 5.30 5.03
C PRO A 119 -12.75 4.04 4.28
N VAL A 120 -12.56 4.13 2.95
CA VAL A 120 -12.06 2.99 2.15
C VAL A 120 -10.65 2.61 2.58
N ALA A 121 -9.76 3.59 2.72
CA ALA A 121 -8.39 3.38 3.19
C ALA A 121 -8.35 2.74 4.58
N ALA A 122 -9.17 3.24 5.52
CA ALA A 122 -9.30 2.67 6.85
C ALA A 122 -9.81 1.23 6.80
N GLY A 123 -10.84 0.95 5.99
CA GLY A 123 -11.38 -0.40 5.80
C GLY A 123 -10.35 -1.38 5.25
N LEU A 124 -9.57 -0.98 4.24
CA LEU A 124 -8.49 -1.79 3.67
C LEU A 124 -7.38 -2.07 4.69
N LEU A 125 -7.01 -1.08 5.50
CA LEU A 125 -6.02 -1.23 6.55
C LEU A 125 -6.51 -2.21 7.63
N LEU A 126 -7.72 -2.01 8.14
CA LEU A 126 -8.32 -2.88 9.15
C LEU A 126 -8.46 -4.31 8.64
N TRP A 127 -8.87 -4.49 7.38
CA TRP A 127 -8.92 -5.80 6.73
C TRP A 127 -7.54 -6.46 6.69
N ALA A 128 -6.52 -5.74 6.22
CA ALA A 128 -5.16 -6.27 6.12
C ALA A 128 -4.62 -6.71 7.49
N LEU A 129 -4.87 -5.91 8.53
CA LEU A 129 -4.47 -6.22 9.91
C LEU A 129 -5.22 -7.43 10.46
N ALA A 130 -6.54 -7.48 10.30
CA ALA A 130 -7.36 -8.60 10.76
C ALA A 130 -6.95 -9.92 10.07
N TRP A 131 -6.72 -9.87 8.75
CA TRP A 131 -6.31 -11.03 7.97
C TRP A 131 -4.90 -11.51 8.35
N ALA A 132 -3.96 -10.58 8.54
CA ALA A 132 -2.61 -10.91 9.00
C ALA A 132 -2.65 -11.56 10.39
N PHE A 133 -3.42 -11.00 11.33
CA PHE A 133 -3.58 -11.55 12.67
C PHE A 133 -4.19 -12.95 12.65
N TRP A 134 -5.24 -13.17 11.83
CA TRP A 134 -5.85 -14.47 11.66
C TRP A 134 -4.87 -15.51 11.08
N LEU A 135 -4.06 -15.14 10.08
CA LEU A 135 -3.06 -16.04 9.50
C LEU A 135 -1.95 -16.43 10.49
N VAL A 136 -1.53 -15.49 11.33
CA VAL A 136 -0.49 -15.75 12.35
C VAL A 136 -1.04 -16.66 13.45
N THR A 137 -2.26 -16.41 13.93
CA THR A 137 -2.86 -17.22 15.00
C THR A 137 -3.21 -18.65 14.56
N GLN A 138 -3.64 -18.87 13.31
CA GLN A 138 -3.89 -20.22 12.79
C GLN A 138 -2.62 -21.08 12.68
N ARG A 139 -1.44 -20.47 12.46
CA ARG A 139 -0.18 -21.22 12.39
C ARG A 139 0.24 -21.76 13.75
N HIS A 140 0.07 -20.99 14.82
CA HIS A 140 0.45 -21.42 16.18
C HIS A 140 -0.48 -22.50 16.74
N GLY A 141 -1.76 -22.52 16.36
CA GLY A 141 -2.70 -23.57 16.79
C GLY A 141 -2.36 -24.98 16.26
N HIS A 142 -1.67 -25.08 15.12
CA HIS A 142 -1.30 -26.38 14.52
C HIS A 142 -0.04 -26.99 15.16
N GLU A 143 0.86 -26.18 15.71
CA GLU A 143 2.09 -26.63 16.36
C GLU A 143 1.86 -27.08 17.82
N GLY A 144 0.84 -26.54 18.50
CA GLY A 144 0.51 -26.89 19.89
C GLY A 144 -0.41 -28.11 20.08
N GLY A 145 -1.02 -28.64 19.01
CA GLY A 145 -1.98 -29.76 19.08
C GLY A 145 -1.38 -31.15 18.87
N GLY A 146 -0.11 -31.25 18.47
CA GLY A 146 0.53 -32.51 18.09
C GLY A 146 1.10 -33.33 19.26
N ASP A 147 1.29 -32.74 20.43
CA ASP A 147 2.10 -33.35 21.51
C ASP A 147 1.28 -34.07 22.59
N LEU A 148 -0.05 -34.04 22.52
CA LEU A 148 -0.94 -34.71 23.50
C LEU A 148 -1.51 -36.05 23.02
N GLY A 149 -1.28 -36.44 21.75
CA GLY A 149 -1.78 -37.70 21.19
C GLY A 149 -0.85 -38.92 21.35
N GLY A 150 0.42 -38.71 21.68
CA GLY A 150 1.45 -39.76 21.67
C GLY A 150 1.62 -40.56 22.97
N ILE A 151 1.07 -40.08 24.10
CA ILE A 151 1.36 -40.64 25.44
C ILE A 151 0.29 -41.67 25.88
N ALA A 152 -0.87 -41.74 25.22
CA ALA A 152 -1.98 -42.58 25.67
C ALA A 152 -1.97 -44.04 25.16
N SER A 153 -0.97 -44.48 24.39
CA SER A 153 -0.95 -45.83 23.77
C SER A 153 0.22 -46.73 24.21
N ARG A 154 0.79 -46.48 25.39
CA ARG A 154 1.75 -47.41 26.04
C ARG A 154 1.38 -47.60 27.50
N GLY A 155 0.42 -48.48 27.76
CA GLY A 155 0.07 -48.85 29.13
C GLY A 155 -0.93 -49.99 29.19
N VAL A 156 -0.38 -51.19 29.43
CA VAL A 156 -1.00 -52.47 29.85
C VAL A 156 -1.63 -53.33 28.75
#